data_AF-A7T7X4-F1
#
_entry.id   AF-A7T7X4-F1
#
_cell.length_a   1.000
_cell.length_b   1.000
_cell.length_c   1.000
_cell.angle_alpha   90.00
_cell.angle_beta   90.00
_cell.angle_gamma   90.00
#
_symmetry.space_group_name_H-M   'P 1'
#
loop_
_entity.id
_entity.type
_entity.pdbx_description
1 polymer ?
#
loop_
_entity_poly.entity_id
_entity_poly.type
_entity_poly.pdbx_seq_one_letter_code
_entity_poly.pdbx_strand_id
1 'polypeptide(L)'
;VMAIRREDINVWERRAPIGPAHVSELVNRGIKVLVQPSTRRAYTMDEYERAGAVITEDLSPASLIIGVKAVPVDLLLPNKTYAFFSHTIKAQEANMSLLDAMLDKNIRIVDYEKMVDKKGQRVCA
;
A
#
# COMPACT_ATOMS: atom_id res chain seq x y z
N VAL A 1 12.98 -0.90 3.79
CA VAL A 1 12.05 0.17 4.25
C VAL A 1 10.71 -0.05 3.57
N MET A 2 9.61 -0.03 4.32
CA MET A 2 8.27 -0.14 3.75
C MET A 2 7.47 1.13 4.02
N ALA A 3 6.46 1.39 3.20
CA ALA A 3 5.60 2.56 3.32
C ALA A 3 4.11 2.18 3.28
N ILE A 4 3.30 2.84 4.11
CA ILE A 4 1.83 2.84 4.05
C ILE A 4 1.40 4.14 3.38
N ARG A 5 0.83 4.08 2.18
CA ARG A 5 0.34 5.27 1.48
C ARG A 5 -0.98 5.78 2.06
N ARG A 6 -1.33 7.03 1.77
CA ARG A 6 -2.69 7.53 1.98
C ARG A 6 -3.62 6.99 0.89
N GLU A 7 -4.86 6.67 1.26
CA GLU A 7 -5.91 6.35 0.30
C GLU A 7 -6.58 7.63 -0.21
N ASP A 8 -6.83 7.70 -1.51
CA ASP A 8 -7.32 8.89 -2.22
C ASP A 8 -8.54 8.61 -3.11
N ILE A 9 -8.95 7.34 -3.28
CA ILE A 9 -10.03 6.94 -4.20
C ILE A 9 -11.36 7.68 -4.00
N ASN A 10 -11.82 7.83 -2.76
CA ASN A 10 -13.03 8.58 -2.38
C ASN A 10 -13.00 8.86 -0.89
N VAL A 11 -13.78 9.83 -0.40
CA VAL A 11 -13.81 10.28 1.01
C VAL A 11 -14.16 9.21 2.05
N TRP A 12 -14.81 8.13 1.64
CA TRP A 12 -15.33 7.07 2.50
C TRP A 12 -14.36 5.91 2.72
N GLU A 13 -13.30 5.81 1.91
CA GLU A 13 -12.24 4.86 2.18
C GLU A 13 -11.43 5.32 3.39
N ARG A 14 -11.69 4.66 4.53
CA ARG A 14 -11.04 4.90 5.81
C ARG A 14 -10.15 3.74 6.24
N ARG A 15 -10.12 2.63 5.51
CA ARG A 15 -9.30 1.46 5.90
C ARG A 15 -7.81 1.77 5.74
N ALA A 16 -7.01 0.93 6.39
CA ALA A 16 -5.56 0.88 6.20
C ALA A 16 -5.18 -0.56 5.83
N PRO A 17 -4.11 -0.76 5.04
CA PRO A 17 -3.67 -2.12 4.71
C PRO A 17 -3.18 -2.89 5.95
N ILE A 18 -2.62 -2.17 6.93
CA ILE A 18 -2.25 -2.72 8.25
C ILE A 18 -2.49 -1.67 9.35
N GLY A 19 -2.88 -2.13 10.54
CA GLY A 19 -3.08 -1.28 11.72
C GLY A 19 -1.81 -1.05 12.54
N PRO A 20 -1.85 -0.15 13.54
CA PRO A 20 -0.72 0.18 14.42
C PRO A 20 -0.08 -1.03 15.12
N ALA A 21 -0.88 -2.02 15.54
CA ALA A 21 -0.35 -3.24 16.16
C ALA A 21 0.61 -4.02 15.24
N HIS A 22 0.24 -4.18 13.96
CA HIS A 22 1.11 -4.82 12.96
C HIS A 22 2.35 -3.97 12.66
N VAL A 23 2.22 -2.63 12.67
CA VAL A 23 3.36 -1.74 12.51
C VAL A 23 4.35 -1.91 13.65
N SER A 24 3.86 -1.98 14.89
CA SER A 24 4.70 -2.24 16.07
C SER A 24 5.46 -3.56 15.94
N GLU A 25 4.80 -4.63 15.49
CA GLU A 25 5.45 -5.92 15.22
C GLU A 25 6.57 -5.80 14.17
N LEU A 26 6.31 -5.12 13.06
CA LEU A 26 7.29 -4.92 11.98
C LEU A 26 8.50 -4.08 12.45
N VAL A 27 8.24 -3.02 13.20
CA VAL A 27 9.28 -2.15 13.77
C VAL A 27 10.14 -2.92 14.76
N ASN A 28 9.53 -3.73 15.64
CA ASN A 28 10.24 -4.61 16.58
C ASN A 28 11.13 -5.65 15.88
N ARG A 29 10.77 -6.02 14.64
CA ARG A 29 11.59 -6.88 13.77
C ARG A 29 12.67 -6.13 12.98
N GLY A 30 12.87 -4.84 13.27
CA GLY A 30 13.89 -3.99 12.63
C GLY A 30 13.47 -3.40 11.28
N ILE A 31 12.19 -3.47 10.92
CA ILE A 31 11.69 -2.92 9.66
C ILE A 31 11.29 -1.46 9.86
N LYS A 32 11.95 -0.55 9.13
CA LYS A 32 11.53 0.86 9.08
C LYS A 32 10.21 0.98 8.30
N VAL A 33 9.17 1.45 8.99
CA VAL A 33 7.83 1.70 8.43
C VAL A 33 7.63 3.22 8.28
N LEU A 34 7.41 3.67 7.06
CA LEU A 34 6.99 5.03 6.74
C LEU A 34 5.47 5.05 6.63
N VAL A 35 4.81 6.09 7.12
CA VAL A 35 3.36 6.25 6.99
C VAL A 35 3.08 7.63 6.43
N GLN A 36 2.38 7.64 5.30
CA GLN A 36 1.93 8.90 4.72
C GLN A 36 0.80 9.50 5.59
N PRO A 37 0.90 10.80 5.95
CA PRO A 37 -0.15 11.50 6.69
C PRO A 37 -1.53 11.28 6.08
N SER A 38 -2.55 11.08 6.90
CA SER A 38 -3.93 11.02 6.42
C SER A 38 -4.90 11.34 7.54
N THR A 39 -5.78 12.29 7.32
CA THR A 39 -6.88 12.65 8.23
C THR A 39 -8.12 11.76 8.04
N ARG A 40 -8.07 10.84 7.07
CA ARG A 40 -9.24 10.06 6.62
C ARG A 40 -9.18 8.60 7.06
N ARG A 41 -7.97 8.10 7.33
CA ARG A 41 -7.72 6.75 7.81
C ARG A 41 -8.35 6.57 9.20
N ALA A 42 -8.86 5.38 9.48
CA ALA A 42 -9.49 5.05 10.75
C ALA A 42 -8.51 5.08 11.94
N TYR A 43 -7.22 4.86 11.65
CA TYR A 43 -6.13 5.01 12.60
C TYR A 43 -5.49 6.39 12.45
N THR A 44 -5.28 7.05 13.57
CA THR A 44 -4.64 8.36 13.66
C THR A 44 -3.13 8.29 13.39
N MET A 45 -2.51 9.43 13.07
CA MET A 45 -1.05 9.52 12.90
C MET A 45 -0.33 9.18 14.21
N ASP A 46 -0.81 9.73 15.33
CA ASP A 46 -0.28 9.49 16.68
C ASP A 46 -0.28 8.01 17.08
N GLU A 47 -1.26 7.22 16.63
CA GLU A 47 -1.27 5.77 16.84
C GLU A 47 -0.14 5.07 16.08
N TYR A 48 0.15 5.48 14.85
CA TYR A 48 1.28 4.94 14.09
C TYR A 48 2.62 5.41 14.65
N GLU A 49 2.74 6.67 15.07
CA GLU A 49 3.96 7.17 15.73
C GLU A 49 4.28 6.42 17.00
N ARG A 50 3.27 6.20 17.86
CA ARG A 50 3.43 5.38 19.08
C ARG A 50 3.78 3.92 18.77
N ALA A 51 3.38 3.41 17.61
CA ALA A 51 3.80 2.09 17.12
C ALA A 51 5.22 2.07 16.54
N GLY A 52 5.92 3.21 16.48
CA GLY A 52 7.29 3.32 15.98
C GLY A 52 7.41 3.59 14.47
N ALA A 53 6.30 3.93 13.80
CA ALA A 53 6.35 4.37 12.41
C ALA A 53 6.86 5.82 12.29
N VAL A 54 7.43 6.15 11.14
CA VAL A 54 7.83 7.52 10.79
C VAL A 54 6.75 8.14 9.91
N ILE A 55 6.11 9.20 10.38
CA ILE A 55 5.15 9.97 9.59
C ILE A 55 5.90 10.85 8.60
N THR A 56 5.63 10.70 7.30
CA THR A 56 6.32 11.47 6.26
C THR A 56 5.51 11.50 4.96
N GLU A 57 5.53 12.63 4.26
CA GLU A 57 4.99 12.73 2.90
C GLU A 57 5.83 11.96 1.88
N ASP A 58 7.14 11.95 2.06
CA ASP A 58 8.08 11.32 1.13
C ASP A 58 8.15 9.81 1.36
N LEU A 59 7.66 9.06 0.37
CA LEU A 59 7.73 7.60 0.33
C LEU A 59 8.86 7.08 -0.57
N SER A 60 9.64 7.97 -1.20
CA SER A 60 10.77 7.61 -2.07
C SER A 60 11.80 6.67 -1.42
N PRO A 61 12.07 6.70 -0.10
CA PRO A 61 13.01 5.75 0.52
C PRO A 61 12.46 4.33 0.64
N ALA A 62 11.14 4.13 0.47
CA ALA A 62 10.55 2.81 0.56
C ALA A 62 10.88 1.96 -0.68
N SER A 63 11.11 0.67 -0.46
CA SER A 63 11.22 -0.34 -1.51
C SER A 63 9.87 -1.00 -1.79
N LEU A 64 9.01 -1.06 -0.76
CA LEU A 64 7.65 -1.59 -0.80
C LEU A 64 6.66 -0.51 -0.35
N ILE A 65 5.65 -0.21 -1.17
CA ILE A 65 4.56 0.71 -0.85
C ILE A 65 3.25 -0.08 -0.82
N ILE A 66 2.56 -0.06 0.31
CA ILE A 66 1.31 -0.80 0.49
C ILE A 66 0.13 0.15 0.65
N GLY A 67 -1.02 -0.27 0.10
CA GLY A 67 -2.30 0.43 0.17
C GLY A 67 -3.46 -0.55 0.07
N VAL A 68 -4.68 -0.06 0.23
CA VAL A 68 -5.90 -0.86 0.05
C VAL A 68 -6.33 -0.81 -1.41
N LYS A 69 -6.44 0.38 -2.00
CA LYS A 69 -6.93 0.58 -3.37
C LYS A 69 -5.83 1.00 -4.32
N ALA A 70 -6.20 1.04 -5.61
CA ALA A 70 -5.34 1.50 -6.67
C ALA A 70 -4.78 2.90 -6.41
N VAL A 71 -3.59 3.15 -6.96
CA VAL A 71 -2.89 4.43 -6.89
C VAL A 71 -3.15 5.20 -8.18
N PRO A 72 -3.48 6.50 -8.13
CA PRO A 72 -3.49 7.33 -9.33
C PRO A 72 -2.14 7.27 -10.04
N VAL A 73 -2.17 7.21 -11.38
CA VAL A 73 -0.97 7.04 -12.23
C VAL A 73 0.10 8.10 -11.95
N ASP A 74 -0.32 9.34 -11.73
CA ASP A 74 0.58 10.47 -11.47
C ASP A 74 1.33 10.38 -10.14
N LEU A 75 0.81 9.58 -9.20
CA LEU A 75 1.40 9.38 -7.88
C LEU A 75 2.27 8.12 -7.80
N LEU A 76 2.39 7.36 -8.90
CA LEU A 76 3.25 6.18 -8.95
C LEU A 76 4.73 6.58 -8.99
N LEU A 77 5.47 6.09 -8.01
CA LEU A 77 6.92 6.21 -7.92
C LEU A 77 7.59 5.11 -8.75
N PRO A 78 8.51 5.44 -9.66
CA PRO A 78 9.16 4.45 -10.52
C PRO A 78 10.13 3.56 -9.74
N ASN A 79 10.39 2.36 -10.28
CA ASN A 79 11.31 1.36 -9.73
C ASN A 79 10.98 0.91 -8.30
N LYS A 80 9.68 0.82 -7.99
CA LYS A 80 9.18 0.39 -6.67
C LYS A 80 8.42 -0.93 -6.75
N THR A 81 8.25 -1.57 -5.60
CA THR A 81 7.25 -2.64 -5.44
C THR A 81 6.02 -2.06 -4.76
N TYR A 82 4.84 -2.35 -5.31
CA TYR A 82 3.56 -1.98 -4.73
C TYR A 82 2.77 -3.24 -4.33
N ALA A 83 1.97 -3.14 -3.26
CA ALA A 83 1.00 -4.18 -2.91
C ALA A 83 -0.35 -3.56 -2.53
N PHE A 84 -1.39 -3.90 -3.29
CA PHE A 84 -2.77 -3.43 -3.12
C PHE A 84 -3.72 -4.23 -4.03
N PHE A 85 -5.03 -4.01 -3.90
CA PHE A 85 -6.01 -4.54 -4.85
C PHE A 85 -5.95 -3.75 -6.17
N SER A 86 -5.22 -4.28 -7.16
CA SER A 86 -4.99 -3.54 -8.42
C SER A 86 -6.19 -3.55 -9.34
N HIS A 87 -7.05 -4.57 -9.23
CA HIS A 87 -8.18 -4.81 -10.12
C HIS A 87 -7.76 -4.88 -11.61
N THR A 88 -6.51 -5.27 -11.91
CA THR A 88 -5.98 -5.38 -13.29
C THR A 88 -6.12 -6.79 -13.87
N ILE A 89 -6.13 -7.84 -13.04
CA ILE A 89 -6.07 -9.25 -13.48
C ILE A 89 -7.26 -9.69 -14.35
N LYS A 90 -8.38 -8.98 -14.29
CA LYS A 90 -9.58 -9.23 -15.10
C LYS A 90 -9.59 -8.46 -16.42
N ALA A 91 -8.50 -7.75 -16.76
CA ALA A 91 -8.39 -6.91 -17.96
C ALA A 91 -9.55 -5.92 -18.11
N GLN A 92 -9.98 -5.31 -17.00
CA GLN A 92 -11.03 -4.29 -17.02
C GLN A 92 -10.44 -2.98 -17.56
N GLU A 93 -11.04 -2.44 -18.61
CA GLU A 93 -10.57 -1.26 -19.35
C GLU A 93 -10.16 -0.09 -18.44
N ALA A 94 -10.97 0.19 -17.41
CA ALA A 94 -10.73 1.27 -16.45
C ALA A 94 -9.38 1.20 -15.70
N ASN A 95 -8.79 0.00 -15.56
CA ASN A 95 -7.53 -0.19 -14.84
C ASN A 95 -6.35 -0.53 -15.77
N MET A 96 -6.54 -0.57 -17.09
CA MET A 96 -5.45 -0.92 -18.00
C MET A 96 -4.40 0.19 -18.11
N SER A 97 -4.81 1.45 -18.06
CA SER A 97 -3.87 2.59 -18.00
C SER A 97 -2.97 2.56 -16.77
N LEU A 98 -3.47 2.01 -15.65
CA LEU A 98 -2.67 1.79 -14.45
C LEU A 98 -1.59 0.72 -14.69
N LEU A 99 -1.96 -0.38 -15.35
CA LEU A 99 -1.03 -1.46 -15.68
C LEU A 99 0.05 -0.97 -16.65
N ASP A 100 -0.32 -0.24 -17.69
CA ASP A 100 0.62 0.34 -18.66
C ASP A 100 1.61 1.27 -17.94
N ALA A 101 1.11 2.17 -17.09
CA ALA A 101 1.96 3.06 -16.30
C ALA A 101 2.90 2.31 -15.35
N MET A 102 2.47 1.19 -14.78
CA MET A 102 3.33 0.35 -13.95
C MET A 102 4.45 -0.29 -14.76
N LEU A 103 4.15 -0.78 -15.96
CA LEU A 103 5.14 -1.35 -16.86
C LEU A 103 6.17 -0.29 -17.27
N ASP A 104 5.72 0.87 -17.71
CA ASP A 104 6.58 2.00 -18.12
C ASP A 104 7.50 2.48 -17.00
N LYS A 105 6.98 2.50 -15.76
CA LYS A 105 7.73 2.94 -14.57
C LYS A 105 8.57 1.83 -13.94
N ASN A 106 8.64 0.64 -14.55
CA ASN A 106 9.33 -0.53 -14.02
C ASN A 106 8.90 -0.86 -12.57
N ILE A 107 7.58 -0.87 -12.34
CA ILE A 107 6.96 -1.16 -11.06
C ILE A 107 6.59 -2.64 -10.98
N ARG A 108 6.92 -3.27 -9.86
CA ARG A 108 6.43 -4.62 -9.53
C ARG A 108 5.17 -4.51 -8.69
N ILE A 109 4.11 -5.24 -9.06
CA ILE A 109 2.88 -5.32 -8.26
C ILE A 109 2.72 -6.69 -7.59
N VAL A 110 2.33 -6.67 -6.31
CA VAL A 110 1.87 -7.83 -5.53
C VAL A 110 0.38 -7.63 -5.30
N ASP A 111 -0.46 -8.27 -6.12
CA ASP A 111 -1.91 -8.10 -6.04
C ASP A 111 -2.51 -8.94 -4.92
N TYR A 112 -3.16 -8.27 -3.96
CA TYR A 112 -3.85 -8.92 -2.83
C TYR A 112 -4.95 -9.88 -3.29
N GLU A 113 -5.60 -9.63 -4.44
CA GLU A 113 -6.66 -10.50 -4.97
C GLU A 113 -6.16 -11.91 -5.28
N LYS A 114 -4.86 -12.07 -5.55
CA LYS A 114 -4.23 -13.35 -5.93
C LYS A 114 -3.28 -13.91 -4.87
N MET A 115 -3.22 -13.32 -3.68
CA MET A 115 -2.49 -13.90 -2.56
C MET A 115 -3.25 -15.09 -1.98
N VAL A 116 -2.69 -16.29 -2.15
CA VAL A 116 -3.25 -17.56 -1.65
C VAL A 116 -2.24 -18.33 -0.81
N ASP A 117 -2.74 -19.17 0.10
CA ASP A 117 -1.93 -20.12 0.86
C ASP A 117 -1.61 -21.38 0.03
N LYS A 118 -0.92 -22.34 0.67
CA LYS A 118 -0.55 -23.62 0.02
C LYS A 118 -1.77 -24.49 -0.37
N LYS A 119 -2.95 -24.21 0.19
CA LYS A 119 -4.21 -24.91 -0.10
C LYS A 119 -5.07 -24.15 -1.12
N GLY A 120 -4.57 -23.03 -1.65
CA GLY A 120 -5.31 -22.18 -2.60
C GLY A 120 -6.33 -21.26 -1.94
N GLN A 121 -6.35 -21.14 -0.60
CA GLN A 121 -7.26 -20.23 0.10
C GLN A 121 -6.70 -18.82 0.12
N ARG A 122 -7.55 -17.82 -0.12
CA ARG A 122 -7.13 -16.41 -0.09
C ARG A 122 -6.69 -16.03 1.32
N VAL A 123 -5.49 -15.46 1.44
CA VAL A 123 -4.95 -14.96 2.71
C VAL A 123 -5.35 -13.51 2.99
N CYS A 124 -5.83 -12.81 1.97
CA CYS A 124 -6.38 -11.47 2.05
C CYS A 124 -7.67 -11.44 1.22
N ALA A 125 -8.80 -11.15 1.86
CA ALA A 125 -10.13 -11.20 1.27
C ALA A 125 -10.89 -9.89 1.43
#